data_AF-A0A6H2CV51-F1
#
_entry.id   AF-A0A6H2CV51-F1
#
_cell.length_a   1.000
_cell.length_b   1.000
_cell.length_c   1.000
_cell.angle_alpha   90.00
_cell.angle_beta   90.00
_cell.angle_gamma   90.00
#
_symmetry.space_group_name_H-M   'P 1'
#
loop_
_entity.id
_entity.type
_entity.pdbx_description
1 polymer ?
#
loop_
_entity_poly.entity_id
_entity_poly.type
_entity_poly.pdbx_seq_one_letter_code
_entity_poly.pdbx_strand_id
1 'polypeptide(L)'
;MSFIVRLAILVFAIILPLGAQAGEFKVWTNNLPPVKDVKDGLPSGIIGDVLIEIMADNGIHFETGDAQLFPLKDAILLATETPGGIILGTMRTTERDSMFKWIGPIYTSTMGFLAAKSSNIELNSVSDANQYRVGTIVNSGSEKVAHMQKLDLEKAFRLTDNINAIDLLVGGEIDLLVFPKSSAFYLMLEENVNPNDFEMVL
;
A
#
# COMPACT_ATOMS: atom_id res chain seq x y z
N MET A 1 46.87 -21.00 32.84
CA MET A 1 45.53 -20.44 33.10
C MET A 1 44.97 -21.10 34.36
N SER A 2 44.67 -20.37 35.43
CA SER A 2 44.23 -20.98 36.70
C SER A 2 42.83 -21.60 36.54
N PHE A 3 42.52 -22.58 37.38
CA PHE A 3 41.20 -23.25 37.42
C PHE A 3 40.05 -22.24 37.55
N ILE A 4 40.28 -21.16 38.29
CA ILE A 4 39.33 -20.05 38.51
C ILE A 4 39.01 -19.31 37.21
N VAL A 5 40.02 -19.09 36.33
CA VAL A 5 39.81 -18.42 35.04
C VAL A 5 39.00 -19.31 34.08
N ARG A 6 39.21 -20.63 34.11
CA ARG A 6 38.41 -21.57 33.31
C ARG A 6 36.96 -21.64 33.79
N LEU A 7 36.75 -21.64 35.10
CA LEU A 7 35.41 -21.65 35.70
C LEU A 7 34.65 -20.34 35.41
N ALA A 8 35.34 -19.20 35.45
CA ALA A 8 34.75 -17.90 35.13
C ALA A 8 34.32 -17.78 33.66
N ILE A 9 35.12 -18.32 32.71
CA ILE A 9 34.77 -18.34 31.28
C ILE A 9 33.56 -19.26 31.02
N LEU A 10 33.47 -20.40 31.71
CA LEU A 10 32.37 -21.36 31.55
C LEU A 10 31.05 -20.80 32.11
N VAL A 11 31.10 -20.08 33.22
CA VAL A 11 29.94 -19.38 33.79
C VAL A 11 29.51 -18.21 32.89
N PHE A 12 30.45 -17.47 32.30
CA PHE A 12 30.14 -16.37 31.37
C PHE A 12 29.49 -16.87 30.07
N ALA A 13 29.85 -18.06 29.59
CA ALA A 13 29.25 -18.68 28.40
C ALA A 13 27.83 -19.24 28.64
N ILE A 14 27.48 -19.57 29.89
CA ILE A 14 26.13 -20.06 30.26
C ILE A 14 25.15 -18.90 30.49
N ILE A 15 25.65 -17.70 30.82
CA ILE A 15 24.82 -16.52 31.11
C ILE A 15 24.52 -15.69 29.85
N LEU A 16 25.19 -15.95 28.72
CA LEU A 16 24.79 -15.34 27.45
C LEU A 16 23.43 -15.93 27.03
N PRO A 17 22.33 -15.17 27.07
CA PRO A 17 21.11 -15.64 26.46
C PRO A 17 21.35 -15.61 24.96
N LEU A 18 21.68 -16.75 24.35
CA LEU A 18 21.40 -16.98 22.92
C LEU A 18 19.90 -17.23 22.75
N GLY A 19 19.09 -16.30 23.26
CA GLY A 19 17.76 -16.08 22.74
C GLY A 19 17.92 -15.04 21.66
N ALA A 20 18.13 -15.47 20.41
CA ALA A 20 17.75 -14.61 19.30
C ALA A 20 16.22 -14.49 19.39
N GLN A 21 15.73 -13.53 20.17
CA GLN A 21 14.32 -13.18 20.16
C GLN A 21 14.06 -12.66 18.75
N ALA A 22 13.24 -13.38 17.98
CA ALA A 22 12.72 -12.86 16.74
C ALA A 22 12.14 -11.48 17.04
N GLY A 23 12.52 -10.47 16.26
CA GLY A 23 11.98 -9.12 16.46
C GLY A 23 10.45 -9.18 16.44
N GLU A 24 9.80 -8.41 17.30
CA GLU A 24 8.35 -8.23 17.19
C GLU A 24 8.08 -7.42 15.92
N PHE A 25 7.27 -7.96 15.01
CA PHE A 25 6.93 -7.29 13.75
C PHE A 25 5.50 -6.80 13.79
N LYS A 26 5.30 -5.53 13.44
CA LYS A 26 3.99 -4.92 13.30
C LYS A 26 3.83 -4.38 11.90
N VAL A 27 2.63 -4.53 11.36
CA VAL A 27 2.32 -4.25 9.97
C VAL A 27 1.26 -3.16 9.90
N TRP A 28 1.53 -2.11 9.15
CA TRP A 28 0.55 -1.06 8.86
C TRP A 28 0.36 -0.89 7.38
N THR A 29 -0.85 -0.55 6.95
CA THR A 29 -1.14 -0.26 5.54
C THR A 29 -2.41 0.56 5.38
N ASN A 30 -2.65 1.03 4.16
CA ASN A 30 -3.96 1.52 3.74
C ASN A 30 -4.65 0.45 2.90
N ASN A 31 -5.98 0.47 2.89
CA ASN A 31 -6.79 -0.41 2.08
C ASN A 31 -6.59 -0.09 0.59
N LEU A 32 -6.27 -1.13 -0.20
CA LEU A 32 -6.18 -1.09 -1.66
C LEU A 32 -6.32 -2.51 -2.23
N PRO A 33 -7.49 -3.14 -2.13
CA PRO A 33 -7.71 -4.48 -2.64
C PRO A 33 -7.61 -4.50 -4.17
N PRO A 34 -7.27 -5.66 -4.77
CA PRO A 34 -6.90 -6.92 -4.12
C PRO A 34 -5.42 -6.92 -3.69
N VAL A 35 -4.70 -5.81 -3.90
CA VAL A 35 -3.25 -5.74 -3.74
C VAL A 35 -2.86 -5.90 -2.28
N LYS A 36 -3.56 -5.19 -1.39
CA LYS A 36 -3.24 -5.15 0.03
C LYS A 36 -4.44 -4.76 0.87
N ASP A 37 -4.57 -5.43 2.00
CA ASP A 37 -5.57 -5.15 3.00
C ASP A 37 -5.18 -5.77 4.34
N VAL A 38 -6.02 -5.60 5.36
CA VAL A 38 -5.95 -6.35 6.62
C VAL A 38 -7.24 -7.12 6.82
N LYS A 39 -7.12 -8.43 7.07
CA LYS A 39 -8.26 -9.29 7.36
C LYS A 39 -8.01 -9.99 8.69
N ASP A 40 -8.98 -9.91 9.61
CA ASP A 40 -8.90 -10.52 10.94
C ASP A 40 -7.63 -10.14 11.72
N GLY A 41 -7.14 -8.91 11.51
CA GLY A 41 -5.93 -8.38 12.12
C GLY A 41 -4.62 -8.94 11.55
N LEU A 42 -4.66 -9.61 10.39
CA LEU A 42 -3.51 -10.18 9.69
C LEU A 42 -3.27 -9.48 8.33
N PRO A 43 -2.03 -9.46 7.83
CA PRO A 43 -1.74 -9.01 6.46
C PRO A 43 -2.57 -9.80 5.46
N SER A 44 -3.13 -9.15 4.44
CA SER A 44 -3.91 -9.83 3.42
C SER A 44 -3.84 -9.12 2.06
N GLY A 45 -4.42 -9.76 1.04
CA GLY A 45 -4.26 -9.37 -0.36
C GLY A 45 -2.94 -9.89 -0.92
N ILE A 46 -2.71 -9.66 -2.21
CA ILE A 46 -1.59 -10.25 -2.97
C ILE A 46 -0.25 -10.09 -2.26
N ILE A 47 0.05 -8.88 -1.76
CA ILE A 47 1.34 -8.64 -1.08
C ILE A 47 1.33 -9.07 0.39
N GLY A 48 0.15 -9.15 1.01
CA GLY A 48 -0.02 -9.69 2.37
C GLY A 48 0.30 -11.16 2.41
N ASP A 49 -0.21 -11.93 1.44
CA ASP A 49 0.05 -13.35 1.29
C ASP A 49 1.56 -13.60 1.09
N VAL A 50 2.20 -12.81 0.22
CA VAL A 50 3.66 -12.87 0.03
C VAL A 50 4.42 -12.56 1.32
N LEU A 51 3.99 -11.55 2.09
CA LEU A 51 4.63 -11.21 3.36
C LEU A 51 4.50 -12.36 4.37
N ILE A 52 3.32 -12.98 4.48
CA ILE A 52 3.08 -14.11 5.39
C ILE A 52 4.05 -15.25 5.07
N GLU A 53 4.19 -15.63 3.79
CA GLU A 53 5.09 -16.70 3.38
C GLU A 53 6.57 -16.37 3.69
N ILE A 54 7.02 -15.15 3.37
CA ILE A 54 8.41 -14.72 3.68
C ILE A 54 8.69 -14.80 5.19
N MET A 55 7.74 -14.40 6.02
CA MET A 55 7.90 -14.40 7.47
C MET A 55 7.89 -15.84 8.01
N ALA A 56 6.98 -16.69 7.51
CA ALA A 56 6.88 -18.09 7.88
C ALA A 56 8.16 -18.88 7.54
N ASP A 57 8.77 -18.64 6.38
CA ASP A 57 10.05 -19.23 5.97
C ASP A 57 11.20 -18.88 6.94
N ASN A 58 11.04 -17.82 7.73
CA ASN A 58 12.00 -17.38 8.74
C ASN A 58 11.55 -17.70 10.18
N GLY A 59 10.51 -18.54 10.35
CA GLY A 59 9.99 -18.94 11.65
C GLY A 59 9.25 -17.83 12.40
N ILE A 60 8.77 -16.82 11.69
CA ILE A 60 7.98 -15.72 12.25
C ILE A 60 6.53 -15.87 11.81
N HIS A 61 5.61 -15.87 12.77
CA HIS A 61 4.18 -16.00 12.50
C HIS A 61 3.46 -14.75 13.03
N PHE A 62 2.58 -14.18 12.21
CA PHE A 62 1.73 -13.08 12.65
C PHE A 62 0.56 -13.62 13.48
N GLU A 63 0.20 -12.86 14.49
CA GLU A 63 -0.98 -13.06 15.33
C GLU A 63 -2.05 -11.99 15.00
N THR A 64 -3.30 -12.29 15.34
CA THR A 64 -4.39 -11.32 15.20
C THR A 64 -4.07 -10.03 15.96
N GLY A 65 -4.03 -8.92 15.21
CA GLY A 65 -3.71 -7.59 15.74
C GLY A 65 -2.31 -7.11 15.38
N ASP A 66 -1.48 -7.95 14.74
CA ASP A 66 -0.19 -7.53 14.22
C ASP A 66 -0.30 -6.65 12.97
N ALA A 67 -1.42 -6.72 12.25
CA ALA A 67 -1.69 -5.86 11.10
C ALA A 67 -2.87 -4.93 11.33
N GLN A 68 -2.74 -3.67 10.90
CA GLN A 68 -3.77 -2.65 11.07
C GLN A 68 -3.87 -1.69 9.87
N LEU A 69 -5.09 -1.24 9.58
CA LEU A 69 -5.38 -0.25 8.55
C LEU A 69 -5.25 1.18 9.10
N PHE A 70 -4.55 2.02 8.35
CA PHE A 70 -4.37 3.44 8.59
C PHE A 70 -4.34 4.20 7.27
N PRO A 71 -4.65 5.51 7.27
CA PRO A 71 -4.27 6.38 6.15
C PRO A 71 -2.78 6.20 5.82
N LEU A 72 -2.43 6.18 4.53
CA LEU A 72 -1.08 5.81 4.08
C LEU A 72 0.02 6.65 4.76
N LYS A 73 -0.24 7.93 4.98
CA LYS A 73 0.67 8.84 5.70
C LYS A 73 1.00 8.33 7.11
N ASP A 74 -0.01 7.91 7.85
CA ASP A 74 0.14 7.47 9.24
C ASP A 74 0.76 6.08 9.29
N ALA A 75 0.39 5.19 8.37
CA ALA A 75 1.04 3.88 8.24
C ALA A 75 2.55 4.01 7.96
N ILE A 76 2.94 4.95 7.11
CA ILE A 76 4.35 5.25 6.83
C ILE A 76 5.06 5.75 8.09
N LEU A 77 4.45 6.69 8.82
CA LEU A 77 5.02 7.23 10.06
C LEU A 77 5.27 6.12 11.09
N LEU A 78 4.24 5.32 11.38
CA LEU A 78 4.30 4.20 12.32
C LEU A 78 5.40 3.20 11.95
N ALA A 79 5.48 2.83 10.66
CA ALA A 79 6.50 1.89 10.18
C ALA A 79 7.92 2.46 10.29
N THR A 80 8.11 3.77 10.17
CA THR A 80 9.44 4.40 10.30
C THR A 80 9.87 4.64 11.75
N GLU A 81 8.92 4.82 12.66
CA GLU A 81 9.20 5.12 14.07
C GLU A 81 9.24 3.87 14.95
N THR A 82 8.66 2.75 14.50
CA THR A 82 8.59 1.52 15.29
C THR A 82 9.67 0.52 14.88
N PRO A 83 10.53 0.08 15.81
CA PRO A 83 11.43 -1.05 15.56
C PRO A 83 10.64 -2.30 15.14
N GLY A 84 11.04 -2.96 14.05
CA GLY A 84 10.28 -4.09 13.49
C GLY A 84 9.02 -3.69 12.72
N GLY A 85 8.81 -2.39 12.51
CA GLY A 85 7.69 -1.87 11.73
C GLY A 85 7.79 -2.20 10.23
N ILE A 86 6.67 -2.62 9.66
CA ILE A 86 6.52 -2.97 8.25
C ILE A 86 5.37 -2.13 7.67
N ILE A 87 5.66 -1.40 6.59
CA ILE A 87 4.62 -0.87 5.71
C ILE A 87 4.26 -1.95 4.69
N LEU A 88 3.05 -2.51 4.77
CA LEU A 88 2.61 -3.52 3.79
C LEU A 88 2.27 -2.83 2.47
N GLY A 89 3.27 -2.71 1.61
CA GLY A 89 3.18 -2.13 0.28
C GLY A 89 3.06 -0.62 0.25
N THR A 90 3.94 0.02 -0.50
CA THR A 90 3.83 1.44 -0.85
C THR A 90 4.56 1.70 -2.14
N MET A 91 4.16 2.74 -2.87
CA MET A 91 4.86 3.16 -4.08
C MET A 91 6.26 3.63 -3.71
N ARG A 92 7.27 3.01 -4.33
CA ARG A 92 8.67 3.44 -4.23
C ARG A 92 8.85 4.75 -4.97
N THR A 93 9.45 5.73 -4.31
CA THR A 93 9.72 7.07 -4.85
C THR A 93 11.03 7.58 -4.29
N THR A 94 11.70 8.50 -4.98
CA THR A 94 12.97 9.10 -4.53
C THR A 94 12.91 9.63 -3.10
N GLU A 95 11.79 10.22 -2.70
CA GLU A 95 11.56 10.74 -1.33
C GLU A 95 11.57 9.63 -0.26
N ARG A 96 11.10 8.42 -0.60
CA ARG A 96 10.94 7.29 0.34
C ARG A 96 12.10 6.31 0.28
N ASP A 97 13.02 6.46 -0.67
CA ASP A 97 14.13 5.52 -0.88
C ASP A 97 15.02 5.39 0.35
N SER A 98 15.27 6.50 1.05
CA SER A 98 16.07 6.54 2.28
C SER A 98 15.30 6.15 3.54
N MET A 99 13.97 6.08 3.48
CA MET A 99 13.12 5.83 4.65
C MET A 99 13.03 4.33 5.00
N PHE A 100 13.27 3.45 4.03
CA PHE A 100 12.99 2.02 4.17
C PHE A 100 14.12 1.14 3.67
N LYS A 101 14.20 -0.06 4.24
CA LYS A 101 14.84 -1.21 3.59
C LYS A 101 13.81 -1.87 2.68
N TRP A 102 14.02 -1.78 1.38
CA TRP A 102 13.09 -2.30 0.38
C TRP A 102 13.35 -3.80 0.12
N ILE A 103 12.30 -4.61 0.28
CA ILE A 103 12.36 -6.07 0.07
C ILE A 103 12.29 -6.41 -1.44
N GLY A 104 11.90 -5.46 -2.28
CA GLY A 104 11.90 -5.56 -3.75
C GLY A 104 10.63 -4.98 -4.37
N PRO A 105 10.53 -4.91 -5.71
CA PRO A 105 9.24 -4.73 -6.37
C PRO A 105 8.43 -6.03 -6.22
N ILE A 106 7.43 -6.03 -5.33
CA ILE A 106 6.54 -7.19 -5.10
C ILE A 106 5.33 -7.13 -6.05
N TYR A 107 4.87 -5.93 -6.38
CA TYR A 107 3.71 -5.71 -7.23
C TYR A 107 3.91 -4.49 -8.12
N THR A 108 3.49 -4.59 -9.37
CA THR A 108 3.44 -3.48 -10.33
C THR A 108 2.02 -3.28 -10.77
N SER A 109 1.52 -2.04 -10.71
CA SER A 109 0.20 -1.69 -11.24
C SER A 109 0.32 -0.65 -12.34
N THR A 110 -0.54 -0.78 -13.34
CA THR A 110 -0.87 0.33 -14.25
C THR A 110 -1.73 1.33 -13.48
N MET A 111 -1.22 2.56 -13.36
CA MET A 111 -1.94 3.74 -12.91
C MET A 111 -2.37 4.51 -14.15
N GLY A 112 -3.59 5.05 -14.16
CA GLY A 112 -4.05 5.89 -15.25
C GLY A 112 -5.37 6.55 -14.93
N PHE A 113 -5.98 7.17 -15.93
CA PHE A 113 -7.32 7.76 -15.82
C PHE A 113 -8.37 6.71 -16.19
N LEU A 114 -9.24 6.41 -15.24
CA LEU A 114 -10.40 5.55 -15.45
C LEU A 114 -11.62 6.41 -15.81
N ALA A 115 -12.34 6.01 -16.87
CA ALA A 115 -13.54 6.69 -17.35
C ALA A 115 -14.65 5.68 -17.67
N ALA A 116 -15.91 6.11 -17.63
CA ALA A 116 -17.01 5.33 -18.20
C ALA A 116 -16.91 5.33 -19.73
N LYS A 117 -17.04 4.17 -20.40
CA LYS A 117 -16.99 4.08 -21.87
C LYS A 117 -18.07 4.92 -22.55
N SER A 118 -19.23 5.05 -21.91
CA SER A 118 -20.33 5.90 -22.40
C SER A 118 -19.98 7.38 -22.49
N SER A 119 -18.94 7.84 -21.76
CA SER A 119 -18.49 9.23 -21.78
C SER A 119 -17.74 9.60 -23.06
N ASN A 120 -17.20 8.61 -23.79
CA ASN A 120 -16.37 8.79 -24.99
C ASN A 120 -15.23 9.80 -24.77
N ILE A 121 -14.62 9.81 -23.58
CA ILE A 121 -13.49 10.67 -23.26
C ILE A 121 -12.22 10.07 -23.85
N GLU A 122 -11.50 10.86 -24.63
CA GLU A 122 -10.17 10.52 -25.16
C GLU A 122 -9.16 11.56 -24.66
N LEU A 123 -8.04 11.09 -24.08
CA LEU A 123 -6.96 11.94 -23.61
C LEU A 123 -5.71 11.69 -24.45
N ASN A 124 -5.12 12.75 -25.01
CA ASN A 124 -3.83 12.66 -25.69
C ASN A 124 -2.67 13.02 -24.75
N SER A 125 -2.99 13.68 -23.63
CA SER A 125 -2.05 14.11 -22.61
C SER A 125 -2.74 14.23 -21.25
N VAL A 126 -1.96 14.22 -20.17
CA VAL A 126 -2.49 14.43 -18.81
C VAL A 126 -3.10 15.83 -18.67
N SER A 127 -2.57 16.83 -19.39
CA SER A 127 -3.15 18.18 -19.39
C SER A 127 -4.58 18.24 -19.92
N ASP A 128 -4.95 17.33 -20.84
CA ASP A 128 -6.32 17.26 -21.36
C ASP A 128 -7.31 16.86 -20.27
N ALA A 129 -6.86 16.15 -19.23
CA ALA A 129 -7.70 15.78 -18.09
C ALA A 129 -8.21 17.01 -17.30
N ASN A 130 -7.50 18.14 -17.34
CA ASN A 130 -7.86 19.35 -16.57
C ASN A 130 -9.18 20.01 -17.01
N GLN A 131 -9.75 19.62 -18.15
CA GLN A 131 -11.06 20.10 -18.60
C GLN A 131 -12.24 19.31 -18.00
N TYR A 132 -11.94 18.19 -17.33
CA TYR A 132 -12.91 17.27 -16.75
C TYR A 132 -12.90 17.33 -15.22
N ARG A 133 -13.93 16.76 -14.59
CA ARG A 133 -13.98 16.56 -13.14
C ARG A 133 -13.13 15.35 -12.79
N VAL A 134 -11.90 15.58 -12.35
CA VAL A 134 -10.95 14.50 -12.04
C VAL A 134 -10.96 14.18 -10.55
N GLY A 135 -11.15 12.92 -10.19
CA GLY A 135 -10.94 12.39 -8.85
C GLY A 135 -9.54 11.83 -8.62
N THR A 136 -9.03 11.97 -7.40
CA THR A 136 -7.82 11.30 -6.91
C THR A 136 -7.96 11.00 -5.41
N ILE A 137 -7.15 10.06 -4.89
CA ILE A 137 -7.13 9.75 -3.46
C ILE A 137 -6.01 10.53 -2.76
N VAL A 138 -6.32 11.24 -1.68
CA VAL A 138 -5.35 12.05 -0.93
C VAL A 138 -4.25 11.20 -0.30
N ASN A 139 -3.03 11.75 -0.25
CA ASN A 139 -1.85 11.11 0.34
C ASN A 139 -1.56 9.71 -0.23
N SER A 140 -2.02 9.42 -1.45
CA SER A 140 -1.92 8.11 -2.09
C SER A 140 -0.90 8.10 -3.24
N GLY A 141 -0.66 6.91 -3.79
CA GLY A 141 0.06 6.78 -5.06
C GLY A 141 -0.62 7.53 -6.21
N SER A 142 -1.95 7.54 -6.25
CA SER A 142 -2.73 8.24 -7.29
C SER A 142 -2.47 9.75 -7.28
N GLU A 143 -2.58 10.40 -6.12
CA GLU A 143 -2.36 11.85 -6.03
C GLU A 143 -0.90 12.21 -6.32
N LYS A 144 0.05 11.37 -5.90
CA LYS A 144 1.46 11.57 -6.22
C LYS A 144 1.73 11.44 -7.72
N VAL A 145 1.12 10.46 -8.41
CA VAL A 145 1.21 10.34 -9.87
C VAL A 145 0.55 11.54 -10.55
N ALA A 146 -0.65 11.92 -10.14
CA ALA A 146 -1.34 13.10 -10.67
C ALA A 146 -0.48 14.36 -10.55
N HIS A 147 0.15 14.57 -9.39
CA HIS A 147 1.07 15.69 -9.17
C HIS A 147 2.31 15.63 -10.08
N MET A 148 2.97 14.46 -10.18
CA MET A 148 4.15 14.28 -11.05
C MET A 148 3.83 14.53 -12.52
N GLN A 149 2.60 14.21 -12.93
CA GLN A 149 2.10 14.44 -14.28
C GLN A 149 1.51 15.85 -14.50
N LYS A 150 1.64 16.74 -13.51
CA LYS A 150 1.19 18.15 -13.56
C LYS A 150 -0.31 18.33 -13.74
N LEU A 151 -1.11 17.42 -13.19
CA LEU A 151 -2.55 17.65 -13.03
C LEU A 151 -2.79 18.80 -12.05
N ASP A 152 -3.77 19.65 -12.33
CA ASP A 152 -4.19 20.76 -11.46
C ASP A 152 -4.98 20.23 -10.25
N LEU A 153 -4.26 19.88 -9.18
CA LEU A 153 -4.85 19.28 -7.98
C LEU A 153 -5.83 20.19 -7.23
N GLU A 154 -5.79 21.51 -7.44
CA GLU A 154 -6.74 22.47 -6.86
C GLU A 154 -8.14 22.33 -7.49
N LYS A 155 -8.21 21.81 -8.72
CA LYS A 155 -9.46 21.53 -9.43
C LYS A 155 -9.92 20.08 -9.29
N ALA A 156 -9.04 19.20 -8.79
CA ALA A 156 -9.36 17.79 -8.64
C ALA A 156 -10.22 17.54 -7.38
N PHE A 157 -11.13 16.57 -7.48
CA PHE A 157 -11.83 15.99 -6.34
C PHE A 157 -10.85 15.15 -5.54
N ARG A 158 -10.46 15.65 -4.37
CA ARG A 158 -9.50 15.02 -3.47
C ARG A 158 -10.23 14.17 -2.43
N LEU A 159 -10.32 12.87 -2.70
CA LEU A 159 -11.12 11.90 -1.94
C LEU A 159 -10.27 11.12 -0.95
N THR A 160 -10.87 10.61 0.12
CA THR A 160 -10.17 9.85 1.18
C THR A 160 -10.50 8.35 1.16
N ASP A 161 -11.56 7.97 0.48
CA ASP A 161 -12.10 6.61 0.47
C ASP A 161 -12.19 6.07 -0.96
N ASN A 162 -11.74 4.84 -1.15
CA ASN A 162 -11.65 4.23 -2.48
C ASN A 162 -13.03 3.86 -3.04
N ILE A 163 -13.94 3.36 -2.19
CA ILE A 163 -15.28 2.92 -2.61
C ILE A 163 -16.08 4.15 -3.04
N ASN A 164 -16.09 5.19 -2.22
CA ASN A 164 -16.73 6.45 -2.56
C ASN A 164 -16.16 7.07 -3.86
N ALA A 165 -14.86 6.88 -4.14
CA ALA A 165 -14.28 7.34 -5.41
C ALA A 165 -14.79 6.56 -6.63
N ILE A 166 -15.03 5.24 -6.48
CA ILE A 166 -15.67 4.43 -7.50
C ILE A 166 -17.14 4.85 -7.66
N ASP A 167 -17.87 5.06 -6.56
CA ASP A 167 -19.27 5.47 -6.60
C ASP A 167 -19.47 6.79 -7.35
N LEU A 168 -18.63 7.80 -7.06
CA LEU A 168 -18.69 9.10 -7.75
C LEU A 168 -18.34 8.99 -9.24
N LEU A 169 -17.50 8.03 -9.64
CA LEU A 169 -17.22 7.79 -11.05
C LEU A 169 -18.39 7.09 -11.74
N VAL A 170 -18.99 6.11 -11.06
CA VAL A 170 -20.12 5.32 -11.55
C VAL A 170 -21.38 6.18 -11.69
N GLY A 171 -21.65 7.07 -10.72
CA GLY A 171 -22.75 8.03 -10.75
C GLY A 171 -22.52 9.21 -11.69
N GLY A 172 -21.28 9.41 -12.16
CA GLY A 172 -20.92 10.49 -13.06
C GLY A 172 -20.79 11.85 -12.36
N GLU A 173 -20.57 11.88 -11.05
CA GLU A 173 -20.19 13.07 -10.29
C GLU A 173 -18.74 13.49 -10.59
N ILE A 174 -17.87 12.53 -10.90
CA ILE A 174 -16.56 12.73 -11.52
C ILE A 174 -16.52 12.05 -12.89
N ASP A 175 -15.78 12.64 -13.83
CA ASP A 175 -15.65 12.14 -15.19
C ASP A 175 -14.47 11.17 -15.34
N LEU A 176 -13.42 11.42 -14.55
CA LEU A 176 -12.17 10.67 -14.58
C LEU A 176 -11.71 10.37 -13.16
N LEU A 177 -11.17 9.18 -12.93
CA LEU A 177 -10.55 8.82 -11.66
C LEU A 177 -9.10 8.38 -11.89
N VAL A 178 -8.13 9.05 -11.24
CA VAL A 178 -6.73 8.60 -11.24
C VAL A 178 -6.59 7.45 -10.25
N PHE A 179 -6.52 6.22 -10.74
CA PHE A 179 -6.49 5.05 -9.87
C PHE A 179 -5.83 3.82 -10.52
N PRO A 180 -5.30 2.87 -9.72
CA PRO A 180 -4.80 1.62 -10.25
C PRO A 180 -5.92 0.80 -10.91
N LYS A 181 -5.74 0.38 -12.17
CA LYS A 181 -6.75 -0.37 -12.93
C LYS A 181 -7.24 -1.63 -12.20
N SER A 182 -6.30 -2.40 -11.66
CA SER A 182 -6.56 -3.66 -10.95
C SER A 182 -7.47 -3.44 -9.73
N SER A 183 -7.15 -2.43 -8.91
CA SER A 183 -7.95 -2.08 -7.74
C SER A 183 -9.29 -1.48 -8.10
N ALA A 184 -9.37 -0.61 -9.12
CA ALA A 184 -10.64 -0.09 -9.59
C ALA A 184 -11.59 -1.21 -9.99
N PHE A 185 -11.11 -2.15 -10.83
CA PHE A 185 -11.94 -3.21 -11.36
C PHE A 185 -12.35 -4.20 -10.27
N TYR A 186 -11.47 -4.45 -9.30
CA TYR A 186 -11.81 -5.26 -8.13
C TYR A 186 -12.91 -4.62 -7.30
N LEU A 187 -12.76 -3.34 -6.95
CA LEU A 187 -13.76 -2.60 -6.16
C LEU A 187 -15.10 -2.52 -6.89
N MET A 188 -15.09 -2.31 -8.22
CA MET A 188 -16.31 -2.38 -9.01
C MET A 188 -17.02 -3.72 -8.88
N LEU A 189 -16.28 -4.84 -8.95
CA LEU A 189 -16.88 -6.17 -8.80
C LEU A 189 -17.48 -6.39 -7.40
N GLU A 190 -16.81 -5.93 -6.34
CA GLU A 190 -17.33 -5.98 -4.96
C GLU A 190 -18.64 -5.18 -4.83
N GLU A 191 -18.72 -4.02 -5.48
CA GLU A 191 -19.92 -3.17 -5.50
C GLU A 191 -20.96 -3.57 -6.56
N ASN A 192 -20.84 -4.76 -7.17
CA ASN A 192 -21.73 -5.27 -8.23
C ASN A 192 -21.81 -4.36 -9.47
N VAL A 193 -20.77 -3.57 -9.73
CA VAL A 193 -20.58 -2.76 -10.94
C VAL A 193 -19.80 -3.58 -11.97
N ASN A 194 -20.25 -3.57 -13.22
CA ASN A 194 -19.55 -4.28 -14.30
C ASN A 194 -18.34 -3.46 -14.77
N PRO A 195 -17.09 -3.90 -14.51
CA PRO A 195 -15.90 -3.14 -14.89
C PRO A 195 -15.72 -3.01 -16.41
N ASN A 196 -16.41 -3.84 -17.21
CA ASN A 196 -16.35 -3.72 -18.68
C ASN A 196 -17.03 -2.47 -19.23
N ASP A 197 -17.81 -1.76 -18.41
CA ASP A 197 -18.43 -0.49 -18.77
C ASP A 197 -17.46 0.69 -18.63
N PHE A 198 -16.24 0.43 -18.14
CA PHE A 198 -15.19 1.41 -17.90
C PHE A 198 -13.91 1.06 -18.65
N GLU A 199 -13.05 2.06 -18.84
CA GLU A 199 -11.77 1.90 -19.50
C GLU A 199 -10.71 2.86 -18.99
N MET A 200 -9.45 2.48 -19.19
CA MET A 200 -8.32 3.38 -18.96
C MET A 200 -8.11 4.21 -20.21
N VAL A 201 -8.16 5.53 -20.09
CA VAL A 201 -8.06 6.45 -21.23
C VAL A 201 -6.67 7.09 -21.39
N LEU A 202 -5.79 6.94 -20.39
CA LEU A 202 -4.36 7.29 -20.43
C LEU A 202 -3.60 6.65 -19.28
#